data_AF-A0A914BXG4-F1
#
_entry.id   AF-A0A914BXG4-F1
#
_cell.length_a   1.000
_cell.length_b   1.000
_cell.length_c   1.000
_cell.angle_alpha   90.00
_cell.angle_beta   90.00
_cell.angle_gamma   90.00
#
_symmetry.space_group_name_H-M   'P 1'
#
loop_
_entity.id
_entity.type
_entity.pdbx_description
1 polymer ?
#
loop_
_entity_poly.entity_id
_entity_poly.type
_entity_poly.pdbx_seq_one_letter_code
_entity_poly.pdbx_strand_id
1 'polypeptide(L)'
;MHGFTDEHLSCICETLQNTESIDKLTWLVDQIRLEDIERNEFLLISHAKVLFHQHKFQELYNLLQSRQFSPQNYEKLQQLWKEAHYLEIANTRGRRLDPVTRYRIRKKFPYPLTISDGESTSYCFKNKAREVLCEAYKRNSLPTPKEKQELAEMTGLSSVQVSNWFKNRRQRDRQRINERPEIKFENDRNYWPL
;
A
#
# COMPACT_ATOMS: atom_id res chain seq x y z
N MET A 1 -18.68 -33.47 -20.26
CA MET A 1 -17.25 -33.39 -19.90
C MET A 1 -17.15 -33.85 -18.45
N HIS A 2 -16.35 -34.88 -18.18
CA HIS A 2 -16.17 -35.39 -16.82
C HIS A 2 -15.62 -34.26 -15.95
N GLY A 3 -16.42 -33.83 -14.96
CA GLY A 3 -16.06 -32.72 -14.07
C GLY A 3 -14.81 -33.08 -13.29
N PHE A 4 -13.74 -32.33 -13.50
CA PHE A 4 -12.60 -32.39 -12.60
C PHE A 4 -13.10 -32.05 -11.19
N THR A 5 -12.66 -32.82 -10.19
CA THR A 5 -12.95 -32.50 -8.79
C THR A 5 -12.18 -31.24 -8.40
N ASP A 6 -12.68 -30.53 -7.38
CA ASP A 6 -12.05 -29.30 -6.88
C ASP A 6 -10.57 -29.53 -6.48
N GLU A 7 -10.24 -30.72 -6.01
CA GLU A 7 -8.88 -31.15 -5.66
C GLU A 7 -7.98 -31.29 -6.89
N HIS A 8 -8.47 -31.91 -7.97
CA HIS A 8 -7.74 -32.02 -9.22
C HIS A 8 -7.50 -30.65 -9.86
N LEU A 9 -8.52 -29.78 -9.84
CA LEU A 9 -8.38 -28.41 -10.36
C LEU A 9 -7.38 -27.59 -9.53
N SER A 10 -7.40 -27.72 -8.20
CA SER A 10 -6.46 -27.03 -7.31
C SER A 10 -5.01 -27.46 -7.60
N CYS A 11 -4.76 -28.77 -7.75
CA CYS A 11 -3.44 -29.33 -8.08
C CYS A 11 -2.93 -28.87 -9.46
N ILE A 12 -3.80 -28.86 -10.47
CA ILE A 12 -3.46 -28.37 -11.81
C ILE A 12 -3.13 -26.87 -11.76
N CYS A 13 -3.95 -26.06 -11.09
CA CYS A 13 -3.70 -24.64 -10.91
C CYS A 13 -2.39 -24.36 -10.18
N GLU A 14 -2.07 -25.09 -9.12
CA GLU A 14 -0.81 -24.97 -8.39
C GLU A 14 0.39 -25.30 -9.29
N THR A 15 0.31 -26.39 -10.06
CA THR A 15 1.35 -26.80 -11.01
C THR A 15 1.56 -25.76 -12.12
N LEU A 16 0.47 -25.22 -12.67
CA LEU A 16 0.53 -24.19 -13.71
C LEU A 16 1.06 -22.85 -13.18
N GLN A 17 0.75 -22.50 -11.94
CA GLN A 17 1.32 -21.33 -11.27
C GLN A 17 2.83 -21.49 -11.04
N ASN A 18 3.29 -22.69 -10.67
CA ASN A 18 4.72 -22.96 -10.42
C ASN A 18 5.55 -23.06 -11.72
N THR A 19 4.91 -23.42 -12.83
CA THR A 19 5.56 -23.53 -14.15
C THR A 19 5.48 -22.23 -14.96
N GLU A 20 4.95 -21.15 -14.37
CA GLU A 20 4.70 -19.83 -15.00
C GLU A 20 3.95 -19.91 -16.34
N SER A 21 3.20 -20.99 -16.57
CA SER A 21 2.47 -21.19 -17.83
C SER A 21 1.11 -20.51 -17.79
N ILE A 22 1.14 -19.18 -17.79
CA ILE A 22 -0.04 -18.32 -17.62
C ILE A 22 -1.06 -18.52 -18.75
N ASP A 23 -0.63 -18.79 -19.98
CA ASP A 23 -1.56 -19.02 -21.10
C ASP A 23 -2.40 -20.28 -20.87
N LYS A 24 -1.79 -21.34 -20.34
CA LYS A 24 -2.50 -22.59 -19.99
C LYS A 24 -3.42 -22.38 -18.79
N LEU A 25 -2.99 -21.59 -17.80
CA LEU A 25 -3.82 -21.22 -16.66
C LEU A 25 -5.03 -20.40 -17.10
N THR A 26 -4.82 -19.44 -18.00
CA THR A 26 -5.88 -18.62 -18.60
C THR A 26 -6.89 -19.49 -19.33
N TRP A 27 -6.41 -20.37 -20.21
CA TRP A 27 -7.28 -21.30 -20.92
C TRP A 27 -8.10 -22.16 -19.95
N LEU A 28 -7.47 -22.71 -18.91
CA LEU A 28 -8.17 -23.54 -17.92
C LEU A 28 -9.24 -22.76 -17.16
N VAL A 29 -8.92 -21.56 -16.68
CA VAL A 29 -9.87 -20.69 -15.94
C VAL A 29 -11.06 -20.32 -16.83
N ASP A 30 -10.83 -20.02 -18.11
CA ASP A 30 -11.90 -19.68 -19.07
C ASP A 30 -12.84 -20.86 -19.36
N GLN A 31 -12.43 -22.10 -19.10
CA GLN A 31 -13.28 -23.29 -19.24
C GLN A 31 -14.12 -23.60 -17.98
N ILE A 32 -13.84 -22.97 -16.84
CA ILE A 32 -14.53 -23.23 -15.57
C ILE A 32 -15.68 -22.23 -15.41
N ARG A 33 -16.83 -22.69 -14.91
CA ARG A 33 -17.97 -21.80 -14.64
C ARG A 33 -17.63 -20.89 -13.46
N LEU A 34 -18.02 -19.61 -13.56
CA LEU A 34 -17.77 -18.63 -12.49
C LEU A 34 -18.27 -19.10 -11.11
N GLU A 35 -19.41 -19.79 -11.07
CA GLU A 35 -19.99 -20.37 -9.85
C GLU A 35 -19.06 -21.37 -9.14
N ASP A 36 -18.29 -22.14 -9.91
CA ASP A 36 -17.35 -23.14 -9.39
C ASP A 36 -16.05 -22.47 -8.93
N ILE A 37 -15.61 -21.42 -9.63
CA ILE A 37 -14.48 -20.58 -9.22
C ILE A 37 -14.76 -19.94 -7.86
N GLU A 38 -15.96 -19.41 -7.64
CA GLU A 38 -16.33 -18.74 -6.40
C GLU A 38 -16.38 -19.64 -5.16
N ARG A 39 -16.47 -20.96 -5.35
CA ARG A 39 -16.52 -21.94 -4.25
C ARG A 39 -15.14 -22.35 -3.75
N ASN A 40 -14.10 -22.17 -4.55
CA ASN A 40 -12.75 -22.62 -4.23
C ASN A 40 -11.77 -21.44 -4.22
N GLU A 41 -11.17 -21.20 -3.06
CA GLU A 41 -10.18 -20.13 -2.86
C GLU A 41 -8.99 -20.23 -3.82
N PHE A 42 -8.49 -21.44 -4.11
CA PHE A 42 -7.38 -21.64 -5.05
C PHE A 42 -7.75 -21.25 -6.48
N LEU A 43 -9.00 -21.50 -6.88
CA LEU A 43 -9.53 -21.06 -8.17
C LEU A 43 -9.70 -19.54 -8.20
N LEU A 44 -10.16 -18.92 -7.11
CA LEU A 44 -10.22 -17.46 -6.99
C LEU A 44 -8.82 -16.81 -7.13
N ILE A 45 -7.80 -17.37 -6.48
CA ILE A 45 -6.42 -16.88 -6.58
C ILE A 45 -5.89 -17.05 -8.01
N SER A 46 -6.17 -18.20 -8.64
CA SER A 46 -5.79 -18.46 -10.02
C SER A 46 -6.46 -17.50 -10.99
N HIS A 47 -7.76 -17.25 -10.79
CA HIS A 47 -8.53 -16.28 -11.57
C HIS A 47 -7.99 -14.86 -11.37
N ALA A 48 -7.68 -14.45 -10.15
CA ALA A 48 -7.05 -13.17 -9.87
C ALA A 48 -5.72 -12.99 -10.63
N LYS A 49 -4.88 -14.03 -10.67
CA LYS A 49 -3.64 -14.02 -11.47
C LYS A 49 -3.92 -13.87 -12.96
N VAL A 50 -4.89 -14.59 -13.50
CA VAL A 50 -5.28 -14.48 -14.92
C VAL A 50 -5.75 -13.05 -15.24
N LEU A 51 -6.63 -12.46 -14.41
CA LEU A 51 -7.12 -11.09 -14.58
C LEU A 51 -5.96 -10.07 -14.58
N PHE A 52 -4.97 -10.27 -13.71
CA PHE A 52 -3.77 -9.43 -13.66
C PHE A 52 -2.97 -9.50 -14.97
N HIS A 53 -2.71 -10.70 -15.50
CA HIS A 53 -1.96 -10.88 -16.75
C HIS A 53 -2.72 -10.40 -17.99
N GLN A 54 -4.04 -10.46 -17.97
CA GLN A 54 -4.90 -9.89 -19.02
C GLN A 54 -5.06 -8.36 -18.94
N HIS A 55 -4.43 -7.70 -17.96
CA HIS A 55 -4.60 -6.27 -17.68
C HIS A 55 -6.05 -5.85 -17.35
N LYS A 56 -6.90 -6.79 -16.91
CA LYS A 56 -8.27 -6.55 -16.47
C LYS A 56 -8.30 -6.10 -15.00
N PHE A 57 -7.67 -4.97 -14.74
CA PHE A 57 -7.43 -4.50 -13.37
C PHE A 57 -8.72 -4.21 -12.59
N GLN A 58 -9.75 -3.66 -13.24
CA GLN A 58 -11.01 -3.36 -12.56
C GLN A 58 -11.72 -4.62 -12.03
N GLU A 59 -11.73 -5.70 -12.80
CA GLU A 59 -12.30 -6.99 -12.39
C GLU A 59 -11.46 -7.61 -11.26
N LEU A 60 -10.13 -7.52 -11.37
CA LEU A 60 -9.22 -7.94 -10.30
C LEU A 60 -9.51 -7.19 -8.99
N TYR A 61 -9.69 -5.88 -9.03
CA TYR A 61 -9.99 -5.09 -7.83
C TYR A 61 -11.32 -5.50 -7.20
N ASN A 62 -12.37 -5.65 -8.01
CA ASN A 62 -13.68 -6.10 -7.54
C ASN A 62 -13.61 -7.49 -6.89
N LEU A 63 -12.85 -8.43 -7.48
CA LEU A 63 -12.67 -9.77 -6.94
C LEU A 63 -11.96 -9.72 -5.59
N LEU A 64 -10.85 -8.98 -5.48
CA LEU A 64 -10.08 -8.88 -4.24
C LEU A 64 -10.82 -8.12 -3.14
N GLN A 65 -11.75 -7.22 -3.47
CA GLN A 65 -12.54 -6.47 -2.50
C GLN A 65 -13.82 -7.19 -2.02
N SER A 66 -14.32 -8.17 -2.78
CA SER A 66 -15.62 -8.80 -2.51
C SER A 66 -15.54 -10.15 -1.79
N ARG A 67 -14.40 -10.86 -1.88
CA ARG A 67 -14.24 -12.21 -1.35
C ARG A 67 -13.28 -12.25 -0.16
N GLN A 68 -13.56 -13.12 0.80
CA GLN A 68 -12.68 -13.38 1.94
C GLN A 68 -11.60 -14.38 1.53
N PHE A 69 -10.37 -14.14 1.98
CA PHE A 69 -9.23 -15.00 1.72
C PHE A 69 -8.62 -15.49 3.03
N SER A 70 -7.91 -16.61 2.96
CA SER A 70 -7.18 -17.17 4.09
C SER A 70 -5.88 -16.37 4.30
N PRO A 71 -5.45 -16.13 5.55
CA PRO A 71 -4.26 -15.31 5.84
C PRO A 71 -2.97 -15.77 5.15
N GLN A 72 -2.84 -17.07 4.87
CA GLN A 72 -1.68 -17.65 4.17
C GLN A 72 -1.53 -17.12 2.74
N ASN A 73 -2.61 -16.59 2.15
CA ASN A 73 -2.65 -16.07 0.79
C ASN A 73 -2.57 -14.54 0.73
N TYR A 74 -2.65 -13.83 1.87
CA TYR A 74 -2.68 -12.37 1.90
C TYR A 74 -1.46 -11.75 1.23
N GLU A 75 -0.25 -12.23 1.52
CA GLU A 75 0.99 -11.66 0.95
C GLU A 75 0.98 -11.69 -0.59
N LYS A 76 0.58 -12.84 -1.17
CA LYS A 76 0.50 -13.02 -2.62
C LYS A 76 -0.54 -12.08 -3.25
N LEU A 77 -1.70 -11.94 -2.63
CA LEU A 77 -2.80 -11.09 -3.12
C LEU A 77 -2.50 -9.59 -2.94
N GLN A 78 -1.87 -9.20 -1.83
CA GLN A 78 -1.40 -7.84 -1.60
C GLN A 78 -0.33 -7.43 -2.61
N GLN A 79 0.59 -8.34 -2.95
CA GLN A 79 1.56 -8.11 -4.01
C GLN A 79 0.86 -7.87 -5.35
N LEU A 80 -0.12 -8.70 -5.69
CA LEU A 80 -0.89 -8.58 -6.93
C LEU A 80 -1.63 -7.23 -7.00
N TRP A 81 -2.32 -6.83 -5.92
CA TRP A 81 -2.99 -5.54 -5.79
C TRP A 81 -2.03 -4.36 -6.01
N LYS A 82 -0.87 -4.38 -5.33
CA LYS A 82 0.15 -3.32 -5.42
C LYS A 82 0.72 -3.22 -6.83
N GLU A 83 1.12 -4.34 -7.42
CA GLU A 83 1.71 -4.36 -8.77
C GLU A 83 0.67 -3.97 -9.82
N ALA A 84 -0.60 -4.36 -9.68
CA ALA A 84 -1.67 -3.98 -10.59
C ALA A 84 -1.82 -2.45 -10.67
N HIS A 85 -1.93 -1.77 -9.52
CA HIS A 85 -2.00 -0.31 -9.49
C HIS A 85 -0.72 0.35 -9.99
N TYR A 86 0.46 -0.26 -9.77
CA TYR A 86 1.70 0.27 -10.32
C TYR A 86 1.72 0.20 -11.84
N LEU A 87 1.31 -0.93 -12.42
CA LEU A 87 1.25 -1.10 -13.88
C LEU A 87 0.21 -0.17 -14.50
N GLU A 88 -1.00 -0.09 -13.94
CA GLU A 88 -2.07 0.77 -14.44
C GLU A 88 -1.62 2.25 -14.48
N ILE A 89 -1.02 2.75 -13.39
CA ILE A 89 -0.55 4.14 -13.30
C ILE A 89 0.70 4.37 -14.15
N ALA A 90 1.61 3.40 -14.24
CA ALA A 90 2.80 3.50 -15.09
C ALA A 90 2.41 3.59 -16.56
N ASN A 91 1.46 2.76 -17.00
CA ASN A 91 0.96 2.72 -18.36
C ASN A 91 0.25 4.03 -18.71
N THR A 92 -0.65 4.51 -17.84
CA THR A 92 -1.36 5.79 -18.03
C THR A 92 -0.41 6.98 -18.13
N ARG A 93 0.75 6.94 -17.46
CA ARG A 93 1.74 8.03 -17.47
C ARG A 93 2.86 7.86 -18.49
N GLY A 94 2.95 6.71 -19.17
CA GLY A 94 4.00 6.38 -20.13
C GLY A 94 5.42 6.40 -19.55
N ARG A 95 5.59 6.25 -18.23
CA ARG A 95 6.92 6.31 -17.57
C ARG A 95 7.01 5.40 -16.37
N ARG A 96 8.24 4.97 -16.05
CA ARG A 96 8.53 4.21 -14.83
C ARG A 96 8.22 5.04 -13.58
N LEU A 97 7.64 4.38 -12.58
CA LEU A 97 7.25 5.03 -11.33
C LEU A 97 8.45 5.23 -10.40
N ASP A 98 8.64 6.45 -9.94
CA ASP A 98 9.61 6.77 -8.89
C ASP A 98 9.11 6.29 -7.50
N PRO A 99 10.01 6.15 -6.50
CA PRO A 99 9.63 5.69 -5.16
C PRO A 99 8.56 6.54 -4.46
N VAL A 100 8.54 7.86 -4.69
CA VAL A 100 7.55 8.77 -4.09
C VAL A 100 6.18 8.56 -4.73
N THR A 101 6.13 8.38 -6.05
CA THR A 101 4.87 8.03 -6.73
C THR A 101 4.36 6.67 -6.26
N ARG A 102 5.22 5.64 -6.13
CA ARG A 102 4.82 4.33 -5.58
C ARG A 102 4.26 4.45 -4.16
N TYR A 103 4.86 5.29 -3.31
CA TYR A 103 4.32 5.59 -1.99
C TYR A 103 2.93 6.24 -2.06
N ARG A 104 2.75 7.25 -2.92
CA ARG A 104 1.44 7.92 -3.10
C ARG A 104 0.36 6.96 -3.57
N ILE A 105 0.69 6.01 -4.45
CA ILE A 105 -0.24 4.98 -4.92
C ILE A 105 -0.68 4.08 -3.77
N ARG A 106 0.27 3.52 -2.98
CA ARG A 106 -0.08 2.67 -1.81
C ARG A 106 -0.93 3.41 -0.79
N LYS A 107 -0.70 4.72 -0.62
CA LYS A 107 -1.52 5.55 0.28
C LYS A 107 -2.92 5.80 -0.29
N LYS A 108 -3.05 5.99 -1.61
CA LYS A 108 -4.34 6.21 -2.28
C LYS A 108 -5.17 4.93 -2.36
N PHE A 109 -4.52 3.79 -2.52
CA PHE A 109 -5.14 2.48 -2.69
C PHE A 109 -4.58 1.50 -1.64
N PRO A 110 -4.98 1.64 -0.36
CA PRO A 110 -4.60 0.68 0.67
C PRO A 110 -5.17 -0.71 0.34
N TYR A 111 -4.59 -1.74 0.94
CA TYR A 111 -5.11 -3.09 0.79
C TYR A 111 -6.53 -3.17 1.35
N PRO A 112 -7.46 -3.85 0.65
CA PRO A 112 -8.79 -4.07 1.20
C PRO A 112 -8.75 -5.02 2.40
N LEU A 113 -9.71 -4.87 3.31
CA LEU A 113 -9.80 -5.67 4.55
C LEU A 113 -9.96 -7.17 4.30
N THR A 114 -10.41 -7.55 3.11
CA THR A 114 -10.51 -8.92 2.61
C THR A 114 -9.17 -9.62 2.41
N ILE A 115 -8.08 -8.86 2.24
CA ILE A 115 -6.71 -9.37 2.09
C ILE A 115 -5.75 -8.70 3.10
N SER A 116 -6.28 -8.11 4.17
CA SER A 116 -5.52 -7.45 5.21
C SER A 116 -6.06 -7.87 6.57
N ASP A 117 -5.15 -8.11 7.50
CA ASP A 117 -5.39 -8.31 8.93
C ASP A 117 -5.96 -7.08 9.65
N GLY A 118 -6.19 -5.96 8.94
CA GLY A 118 -6.68 -4.72 9.53
C GLY A 118 -5.61 -3.98 10.36
N GLU A 119 -4.36 -4.44 10.35
CA GLU A 119 -3.27 -3.67 10.94
C GLU A 119 -3.00 -2.43 10.08
N SER A 120 -3.46 -1.29 10.59
CA SER A 120 -3.24 -0.01 9.92
C SER A 120 -1.74 0.25 9.79
N THR A 121 -1.26 0.34 8.54
CA THR A 121 0.05 0.93 8.25
C THR A 121 -0.01 2.42 8.58
N SER A 122 0.15 2.75 9.86
CA SER A 122 0.27 4.14 10.29
C SER A 122 1.58 4.71 9.75
N TYR A 123 1.49 5.40 8.61
CA TYR A 123 2.59 6.18 8.04
C TYR A 123 2.93 7.43 8.87
N CYS A 124 2.22 7.62 9.97
CA CYS A 124 2.38 8.69 10.93
C CYS A 124 3.09 8.16 12.18
N PHE A 125 4.03 8.95 12.72
CA PHE A 125 4.61 8.66 14.03
C PHE A 125 3.51 8.56 15.10
N LYS A 126 3.73 7.72 16.12
CA LYS A 126 2.84 7.63 17.29
C LYS A 126 2.67 9.03 17.91
N ASN A 127 1.50 9.30 18.52
CA ASN A 127 1.17 10.62 19.08
C ASN A 127 2.26 11.18 20.00
N LYS A 128 2.81 10.36 20.89
CA LYS A 128 3.92 10.74 21.78
C LYS A 128 5.18 11.23 21.03
N ALA A 129 5.57 10.55 19.96
CA ALA A 129 6.72 10.94 19.15
C ALA A 129 6.46 12.26 18.40
N ARG A 130 5.22 12.48 17.96
CA ARG A 130 4.82 13.74 17.31
C ARG A 130 4.95 14.91 18.28
N GLU A 131 4.41 14.79 19.49
CA GLU A 131 4.47 15.84 20.51
C GLU A 131 5.92 16.26 20.82
N VAL A 132 6.80 15.30 21.07
CA VAL A 132 8.23 15.54 21.35
C VAL A 132 8.90 16.31 20.20
N LEU A 133 8.68 15.90 18.95
CA LEU A 133 9.26 16.57 17.79
C LEU A 133 8.69 17.98 17.59
N CYS A 134 7.40 18.20 17.87
CA CYS A 134 6.77 19.51 17.77
C CYS A 134 7.35 20.49 18.80
N GLU A 135 7.45 20.07 20.05
CA GLU A 135 8.03 20.88 21.12
C GLU A 135 9.50 21.20 20.87
N ALA A 136 10.27 20.23 20.38
CA ALA A 136 11.66 20.44 19.98
C ALA A 136 11.77 21.47 18.84
N TYR A 137 10.91 21.39 17.83
CA TYR A 137 10.91 22.32 16.69
C TYR A 137 10.58 23.75 17.09
N LYS A 138 9.67 23.95 18.04
CA LYS A 138 9.35 25.28 18.60
C LYS A 138 10.55 25.91 19.27
N ARG A 139 11.39 25.12 19.95
CA ARG A 139 12.62 25.57 20.59
C ARG A 139 13.73 25.84 19.57
N ASN A 140 13.94 24.91 18.64
CA ASN A 140 14.98 24.99 17.62
C ASN A 140 14.55 24.28 16.32
N SER A 141 14.40 25.03 15.23
CA SER A 141 14.02 24.49 13.91
C SER A 141 15.18 23.83 13.14
N LEU A 142 16.42 24.02 13.61
CA LEU A 142 17.67 23.51 13.04
C LEU A 142 18.47 22.75 14.12
N PRO A 143 18.00 21.57 14.55
CA PRO A 143 18.68 20.79 15.57
C PRO A 143 20.04 20.30 15.06
N THR A 144 21.02 20.34 15.95
CA THR A 144 22.36 19.78 15.80
C THR A 144 22.32 18.25 15.68
N PRO A 145 23.40 17.60 15.20
CA PRO A 145 23.48 16.14 15.16
C PRO A 145 23.20 15.48 16.51
N LYS A 146 23.70 16.07 17.60
CA LYS A 146 23.49 15.59 18.96
C LYS A 146 22.02 15.67 19.38
N GLU A 147 21.38 16.82 19.20
CA GLU A 147 19.95 16.99 19.51
C GLU A 147 19.06 16.04 18.68
N LYS A 148 19.41 15.77 17.42
CA LYS A 148 18.69 14.79 16.59
C LYS A 148 18.80 13.37 17.13
N GLN A 149 19.97 13.01 17.68
CA GLN A 149 20.19 11.70 18.28
C GLN A 149 19.38 11.56 19.59
N GLU A 150 19.41 12.58 20.45
CA GLU A 150 18.59 12.61 21.67
C GLU A 150 17.09 12.50 21.34
N LEU A 151 16.62 13.21 20.31
CA LEU A 151 15.23 13.11 19.85
C LEU A 151 14.89 11.74 19.28
N ALA A 152 15.83 11.09 18.57
CA ALA A 152 15.65 9.72 18.08
C ALA A 152 15.46 8.74 19.25
N GLU A 153 16.30 8.84 20.28
CA GLU A 153 16.21 8.04 21.50
C GLU A 153 14.88 8.27 22.25
N MET A 154 14.48 9.54 22.44
CA MET A 154 13.23 9.89 23.14
C MET A 154 11.96 9.44 22.40
N THR A 155 12.00 9.42 21.06
CA THR A 155 10.83 9.12 20.23
C THR A 155 10.76 7.67 19.74
N GLY A 156 11.84 6.90 19.91
CA GLY A 156 11.99 5.57 19.34
C GLY A 156 12.05 5.58 17.81
N LEU A 157 12.42 6.71 17.21
CA LEU A 157 12.59 6.88 15.76
C LEU A 157 14.06 6.77 15.39
N SER A 158 14.37 6.50 14.13
CA SER A 158 15.74 6.60 13.65
C SER A 158 16.16 8.06 13.48
N SER A 159 17.46 8.35 13.62
CA SER A 159 18.03 9.69 13.37
C SER A 159 17.72 10.21 11.95
N VAL A 160 17.57 9.30 10.98
CA VAL A 160 17.12 9.62 9.61
C VAL A 160 15.66 10.08 9.59
N GLN A 161 14.76 9.39 10.30
CA GLN A 161 13.36 9.78 10.42
C GLN A 161 13.19 11.14 11.09
N VAL A 162 13.94 11.40 12.17
CA VAL A 162 13.98 12.71 12.84
C VAL A 162 14.49 13.78 11.88
N SER A 163 15.63 13.55 11.21
CA SER A 163 16.19 14.48 10.24
C SER A 163 15.22 14.83 9.10
N ASN A 164 14.55 13.82 8.56
CA ASN A 164 13.55 13.99 7.50
C ASN A 164 12.31 14.75 8.01
N TRP A 165 11.87 14.51 9.23
CA TRP A 165 10.74 15.22 9.82
C TRP A 165 11.03 16.73 9.92
N PHE A 166 12.20 17.12 10.45
CA PHE A 166 12.61 18.52 10.54
C PHE A 166 12.75 19.19 9.16
N LYS A 167 13.34 18.48 8.19
CA LYS A 167 13.42 18.94 6.80
C LYS A 167 12.03 19.19 6.20
N ASN A 168 11.13 18.22 6.33
CA ASN A 168 9.76 18.29 5.80
C ASN A 168 8.92 19.35 6.51
N ARG A 169 9.15 19.59 7.81
CA ARG A 169 8.47 20.64 8.56
C ARG A 169 8.87 22.03 8.07
N ARG A 170 10.19 22.31 7.96
CA ARG A 170 10.68 23.58 7.41
C ARG A 170 10.20 23.83 5.98
N GLN A 171 10.12 22.79 5.14
CA GLN A 171 9.60 22.92 3.79
C GLN A 171 8.12 23.34 3.77
N ARG A 172 7.28 22.74 4.63
CA ARG A 172 5.87 23.11 4.76
C ARG A 172 5.69 24.53 5.29
N ASP A 173 6.50 24.94 6.27
CA ASP A 173 6.44 26.30 6.80
C ASP A 173 6.83 27.34 5.74
N ARG A 174 7.87 27.08 4.92
CA ARG A 174 8.22 27.94 3.78
C ARG A 174 7.14 28.03 2.71
N GLN A 175 6.51 26.90 2.37
CA GLN A 175 5.39 26.89 1.41
C GLN A 175 4.22 27.74 1.92
N ARG A 176 3.92 27.70 3.22
CA ARG A 176 2.87 28.54 3.84
C ARG A 176 3.20 30.03 3.84
N ILE A 177 4.45 30.40 4.10
CA ILE A 177 4.91 31.80 4.03
C ILE A 177 4.74 32.35 2.61
N ASN A 178 5.03 31.54 1.59
CA ASN A 178 4.87 31.95 0.20
C ASN A 178 3.40 32.02 -0.28
N GLU A 179 2.46 31.40 0.44
CA GLU A 179 1.04 31.33 0.08
C GLU A 179 0.15 32.37 0.81
N ARG A 180 0.66 33.10 1.82
CA ARG A 180 -0.07 34.18 2.52
C ARG A 180 0.90 35.29 3.03
N PRO A 181 0.80 36.55 2.55
CA PRO A 181 1.59 37.65 3.11
C PRO A 181 1.14 38.14 4.50
N GLU A 182 -0.06 37.80 4.97
CA GLU A 182 -0.57 38.29 6.25
C GLU A 182 -1.37 37.20 6.97
N ILE A 183 -0.97 36.86 8.22
CA ILE A 183 -1.83 36.71 9.40
C ILE A 183 -0.96 36.35 10.63
N LYS A 184 -0.99 37.29 11.57
CA LYS A 184 -0.72 37.32 13.01
C LYS A 184 -0.36 36.01 13.72
N PHE A 185 0.73 36.07 14.50
CA PHE A 185 1.04 35.15 15.59
C PHE A 185 0.02 35.34 16.72
N GLU A 186 -1.10 34.62 16.69
CA GLU A 186 -1.97 34.55 17.85
C GLU A 186 -2.48 33.12 18.06
N ASN A 187 -2.12 32.61 19.25
CA ASN A 187 -2.66 31.46 19.97
C ASN A 187 -3.80 30.68 19.28
N ASP A 188 -3.46 29.56 18.63
CA ASP A 188 -4.44 28.54 18.32
C ASP A 188 -3.84 27.14 18.56
N ARG A 189 -4.21 26.53 19.71
CA ARG A 189 -3.90 25.14 20.09
C ARG A 189 -4.50 24.10 19.13
N ASN A 190 -5.25 24.52 18.12
CA ASN A 190 -5.92 23.67 17.14
C ASN A 190 -5.30 23.70 15.73
N TYR A 191 -4.16 24.37 15.51
CA TYR A 191 -3.58 24.53 14.16
C TYR A 191 -2.57 23.45 13.71
N TRP A 192 -2.53 22.30 14.42
CA TRP A 192 -1.65 21.17 14.10
C TRP A 192 -2.47 19.97 13.63
N PRO A 193 -2.50 19.63 12.33
CA PRO A 193 -3.39 18.58 11.85
C PRO A 193 -2.92 17.22 12.37
N LEU A 194 -3.86 16.56 13.03
CA LEU A 194 -3.90 15.16 13.47
C LEU A 194 -3.47 14.19 12.36
#